data_AF-A0AB34KDG4-F1
#
_entry.id   AF-A0AB34KDG4-F1
#
_cell.length_a   1.000
_cell.length_b   1.000
_cell.length_c   1.000
_cell.angle_alpha   90.00
_cell.angle_beta   90.00
_cell.angle_gamma   90.00
#
_symmetry.space_group_name_H-M   'P 1'
#
loop_
_entity.id
_entity.type
_entity.pdbx_description
1 polymer ?
#
loop_
_entity_poly.entity_id
_entity_poly.type
_entity_poly.pdbx_seq_one_letter_code
_entity_poly.pdbx_strand_id
1 'polypeptide(L)'
;MVKRGAEEAGLDADHEAKRVRPSSRDHLSRLSDELVLRVLSYLPVSQLVLCQRLSRKYRVLAGDGQLWKQHYYDRFVRPRASRLPGLKDVGSSQKSLHFASKASKWLDEEHLIKRGGRTNWKRQYKLRHNWTSGSCAVNEIQVAEQAPVPPVIVQMHDGVIYMADQADGLRAWSAKSDRKMLAQKGFAHDGSPPTSLAVDSISSDEKISRVVVGFENGSFGIYSLDHAHSAFSHCYSHEPSSNGVVSSVAVAWPYVVTMTATQLLSLYKCNSAASSAPSPPRLLHSLKSHTVWPPLTTSLRLTGNSVVVSVAYAIPTYLSGWTVGVQEVKLSRTGDLIDSRISSAIDQHYRPLAFASQPMTTHLTPASGGLATSTTLELRHIHTKPTSLSYPHPYLLVSHPDNTLTLYLVSSTTDSLSISAGSRLWGHTSSVSGAHVGGRGKAVSVSKRGDELRVWELEGGFSSLAARKRLAVGDLSVRLQPETKPGSELDTAQAGLDLVNRGSDNTTLSGLARVDDADSDELTLTRGWIGFDEENVVVLKEQSQGRQALVVYDFT
;
A
#
# COMPACT_ATOMS: atom_id res chain seq x y z
N MET A 1 28.81 13.78 86.28
CA MET A 1 29.34 15.04 85.71
C MET A 1 30.39 14.65 84.68
N VAL A 2 30.41 15.32 83.51
CA VAL A 2 31.26 15.10 82.31
C VAL A 2 30.73 14.00 81.36
N LYS A 3 30.52 14.17 80.04
CA LYS A 3 30.49 15.32 79.10
C LYS A 3 30.14 14.77 77.71
N ARG A 4 29.41 15.55 76.91
CA ARG A 4 29.60 15.86 75.46
C ARG A 4 28.27 15.90 74.70
N GLY A 5 28.01 17.06 74.09
CA GLY A 5 26.88 17.30 73.20
C GLY A 5 27.21 17.07 71.73
N ALA A 6 26.15 17.02 70.95
CA ALA A 6 26.06 17.18 69.49
C ALA A 6 24.63 17.71 69.25
N GLU A 7 24.47 18.98 68.91
CA GLU A 7 24.31 19.52 67.55
C GLU A 7 22.98 19.12 66.87
N GLU A 8 22.27 20.16 66.46
CA GLU A 8 20.96 20.16 65.79
C GLU A 8 20.99 19.35 64.48
N ALA A 9 19.95 18.56 64.26
CA ALA A 9 19.53 18.13 62.93
C ALA A 9 18.00 18.26 62.85
N GLY A 10 17.56 19.19 62.01
CA GLY A 10 16.16 19.50 61.74
C GLY A 10 15.40 18.33 61.17
N LEU A 11 14.15 18.21 61.62
CA LEU A 11 13.13 17.30 61.14
C LEU A 11 12.47 17.90 59.91
N ASP A 12 12.82 17.43 58.71
CA ASP A 12 11.99 17.59 57.51
C ASP A 12 11.47 16.21 57.10
N ALA A 13 10.29 15.88 57.61
CA ALA A 13 9.49 14.77 57.11
C ALA A 13 8.64 15.27 55.93
N ASP A 14 8.85 14.65 54.76
CA ASP A 14 8.08 14.86 53.53
C ASP A 14 6.57 14.85 53.81
N HIS A 15 5.96 16.03 53.78
CA HIS A 15 4.52 16.18 53.80
C HIS A 15 3.95 15.71 52.45
N GLU A 16 3.39 14.49 52.42
CA GLU A 16 2.51 14.03 51.36
C GLU A 16 1.47 15.13 51.04
N ALA A 17 1.51 15.63 49.80
CA ALA A 17 0.59 16.65 49.32
C ALA A 17 -0.87 16.20 49.53
N LYS A 18 -1.56 16.84 50.49
CA LYS A 18 -2.99 16.65 50.74
C LYS A 18 -3.76 16.81 49.43
N ARG A 19 -4.39 15.72 48.97
CA ARG A 19 -5.37 15.75 47.87
C ARG A 19 -6.40 16.85 48.13
N VAL A 20 -6.37 17.89 47.31
CA VAL A 20 -7.39 18.95 47.29
C VAL A 20 -8.73 18.28 46.99
N ARG A 21 -9.68 18.38 47.94
CA ARG A 21 -11.06 17.90 47.74
C ARG A 21 -11.75 18.86 46.77
N PRO A 22 -12.25 18.40 45.60
CA PRO A 22 -13.03 19.28 44.74
C PRO A 22 -14.35 19.64 45.43
N SER A 23 -14.64 20.95 45.50
CA SER A 23 -15.86 21.54 46.06
C SER A 23 -17.10 21.40 45.14
N SER A 24 -16.94 20.77 43.96
CA SER A 24 -18.00 20.55 42.99
C SER A 24 -18.70 19.21 43.26
N ARG A 25 -20.01 19.25 43.48
CA ARG A 25 -20.84 18.05 43.62
C ARG A 25 -20.81 17.28 42.30
N ASP A 26 -20.33 16.05 42.31
CA ASP A 26 -20.34 15.18 41.14
C ASP A 26 -21.78 14.72 40.84
N HIS A 27 -22.43 15.44 39.92
CA HIS A 27 -23.79 15.13 39.46
C HIS A 27 -23.82 13.99 38.45
N LEU A 28 -22.69 13.70 37.78
CA LEU A 28 -22.64 12.71 36.72
C LEU A 28 -22.42 11.30 37.26
N SER A 29 -21.71 11.12 38.38
CA SER A 29 -21.57 9.80 39.02
C SER A 29 -22.87 9.23 39.59
N ARG A 30 -23.86 10.09 39.88
CA ARG A 30 -25.20 9.71 40.36
C ARG A 30 -26.14 9.22 39.26
N LEU A 31 -25.82 9.48 37.99
CA LEU A 31 -26.62 9.04 36.86
C LEU A 31 -26.44 7.53 36.62
N SER A 32 -27.48 6.91 36.04
CA SER A 32 -27.40 5.53 35.57
C SER A 32 -26.39 5.42 34.42
N ASP A 33 -25.81 4.24 34.27
CA ASP A 33 -24.75 4.00 33.28
C ASP A 33 -25.26 4.23 31.85
N GLU A 34 -26.52 3.92 31.55
CA GLU A 34 -27.16 4.20 30.26
C GLU A 34 -27.29 5.70 29.95
N LEU A 35 -27.65 6.51 30.95
CA LEU A 35 -27.72 7.96 30.78
C LEU A 35 -26.33 8.55 30.57
N VAL A 36 -25.32 8.05 31.29
CA VAL A 36 -23.93 8.45 31.09
C VAL A 36 -23.46 8.06 29.69
N LEU A 37 -23.72 6.83 29.22
CA LEU A 37 -23.39 6.41 27.85
C LEU A 37 -24.07 7.28 26.79
N ARG A 38 -25.33 7.67 27.02
CA ARG A 38 -26.06 8.57 26.11
C ARG A 38 -25.47 9.98 26.08
N VAL A 39 -25.00 10.50 27.22
CA VAL A 39 -24.27 11.77 27.27
C VAL A 39 -22.93 11.64 26.55
N LEU A 40 -22.20 10.56 26.79
CA LEU A 40 -20.91 10.30 26.15
C LEU A 40 -21.05 10.18 24.62
N SER A 41 -22.16 9.66 24.10
CA SER A 41 -22.37 9.49 22.65
C SER A 41 -22.45 10.79 21.86
N TYR A 42 -22.65 11.93 22.54
CA TYR A 42 -22.65 13.25 21.91
C TYR A 42 -21.28 13.95 21.96
N LEU A 43 -20.31 13.40 22.70
CA LEU A 43 -19.00 14.03 22.86
C LEU A 43 -18.08 13.72 21.66
N PRO A 44 -17.22 14.67 21.24
CA PRO A 44 -16.17 14.42 20.28
C PRO A 44 -15.11 13.47 20.86
N VAL A 45 -14.39 12.78 19.96
CA VAL A 45 -13.42 11.74 20.34
C VAL A 45 -12.29 12.25 21.24
N SER A 46 -11.85 13.50 21.04
CA SER A 46 -10.84 14.12 21.92
C SER A 46 -11.31 14.17 23.38
N GLN A 47 -12.56 14.58 23.61
CA GLN A 47 -13.14 14.65 24.95
C GLN A 47 -13.41 13.25 25.53
N LEU A 48 -13.81 12.28 24.70
CA LEU A 48 -13.99 10.89 25.14
C LEU A 48 -12.69 10.27 25.67
N VAL A 49 -11.56 10.53 25.02
CA VAL A 49 -10.25 10.05 25.48
C VAL A 49 -9.86 10.72 26.81
N LEU A 50 -10.19 11.99 27.01
CA LEU A 50 -10.00 12.66 28.29
C LEU A 50 -10.89 12.06 29.38
N CYS A 51 -12.16 11.78 29.09
CA CYS A 51 -13.07 11.13 30.03
C CYS A 51 -12.55 9.77 30.53
N GLN A 52 -11.87 8.99 29.68
CA GLN A 52 -11.26 7.73 30.08
C GLN A 52 -10.16 7.89 31.15
N ARG A 53 -9.56 9.07 31.26
CA ARG A 53 -8.51 9.37 32.26
C ARG A 53 -9.06 9.86 33.60
N LEU A 54 -10.35 10.22 33.68
CA LEU A 54 -10.94 10.84 34.87
C LEU A 54 -11.17 9.85 36.02
N SER A 55 -11.71 8.66 35.73
CA SER A 55 -12.07 7.67 36.76
C SER A 55 -12.20 6.27 36.16
N ARG A 56 -12.12 5.23 37.01
CA ARG A 56 -12.34 3.83 36.61
C ARG A 56 -13.71 3.61 35.96
N LYS A 57 -14.77 4.24 36.49
CA LYS A 57 -16.13 4.15 35.91
C LYS A 57 -16.15 4.69 34.47
N TYR A 58 -15.64 5.91 34.27
CA TYR A 58 -15.57 6.52 32.95
C TYR A 58 -14.62 5.82 31.99
N ARG A 59 -13.55 5.19 32.50
CA ARG A 59 -12.65 4.37 31.68
C ARG A 59 -13.39 3.18 31.04
N VAL A 60 -14.31 2.55 31.76
CA VAL A 60 -15.15 1.47 31.24
C VAL A 60 -16.21 2.01 30.29
N LEU A 61 -16.99 3.03 30.71
CA LEU A 61 -18.11 3.55 29.92
C LEU A 61 -17.65 4.27 28.64
N ALA A 62 -16.65 5.15 28.71
CA ALA A 62 -16.09 5.79 27.51
C ALA A 62 -15.22 4.82 26.68
N GLY A 63 -14.92 3.64 27.22
CA GLY A 63 -14.28 2.53 26.50
C GLY A 63 -15.26 1.62 25.78
N ASP A 64 -16.57 1.83 25.91
CA ASP A 64 -17.59 0.91 25.41
C ASP A 64 -17.57 0.76 23.88
N GLY A 65 -17.68 -0.47 23.41
CA GLY A 65 -17.57 -0.80 21.99
C GLY A 65 -18.67 -0.20 21.11
N GLN A 66 -19.90 -0.01 21.63
CA GLN A 66 -21.01 0.55 20.85
C GLN A 66 -20.85 2.05 20.64
N LEU A 67 -20.29 2.76 21.62
CA LEU A 67 -19.94 4.17 21.50
C LEU A 67 -18.94 4.37 20.35
N TRP A 68 -17.83 3.61 20.37
CA TRP A 68 -16.81 3.68 19.33
C TRP A 68 -17.32 3.20 17.98
N LYS A 69 -18.23 2.23 17.95
CA LYS A 69 -18.94 1.83 16.72
C LYS A 69 -19.73 3.00 16.15
N GLN A 70 -20.53 3.70 16.95
CA GLN A 70 -21.29 4.85 16.46
C GLN A 70 -20.37 5.93 15.87
N HIS A 71 -19.31 6.33 16.58
CA HIS A 71 -18.36 7.32 16.06
C HIS A 71 -17.64 6.86 14.79
N TYR A 72 -17.30 5.57 14.70
CA TYR A 72 -16.72 4.99 13.50
C TYR A 72 -17.65 5.11 12.30
N TYR A 73 -18.90 4.70 12.46
CA TYR A 73 -19.89 4.75 11.39
C TYR A 73 -20.20 6.19 10.98
N ASP A 74 -20.33 7.09 11.95
CA ASP A 74 -20.68 8.49 11.70
C ASP A 74 -19.56 9.23 10.97
N ARG A 75 -18.30 8.96 11.31
CA ARG A 75 -17.13 9.62 10.69
C ARG A 75 -16.69 8.99 9.38
N PHE A 76 -16.63 7.66 9.30
CA PHE A 76 -15.99 6.97 8.17
C PHE A 76 -17.00 6.34 7.20
N VAL A 77 -18.10 5.78 7.71
CA VAL A 77 -19.05 5.01 6.88
C VAL A 77 -20.15 5.88 6.28
N ARG A 78 -20.82 6.73 7.06
CA ARG A 78 -21.95 7.58 6.59
C ARG A 78 -21.56 8.50 5.42
N PRO A 79 -20.41 9.20 5.46
CA PRO A 79 -20.02 10.06 4.34
C PRO A 79 -19.75 9.27 3.07
N ARG A 80 -19.29 8.02 3.16
CA ARG A 80 -19.04 7.15 2.00
C ARG A 80 -20.33 6.55 1.47
N ALA A 81 -21.19 6.04 2.35
CA ALA A 81 -22.43 5.38 1.97
C ALA A 81 -23.42 6.35 1.30
N SER A 82 -23.46 7.62 1.72
CA SER A 82 -24.28 8.66 1.07
C SER A 82 -23.80 9.08 -0.33
N ARG A 83 -22.59 8.67 -0.74
CA ARG A 83 -21.99 8.97 -2.06
C ARG A 83 -22.30 7.89 -3.11
N LEU A 84 -22.86 6.75 -2.70
CA LEU A 84 -23.19 5.66 -3.62
C LEU A 84 -24.47 6.00 -4.43
N PRO A 85 -24.44 5.89 -5.77
CA PRO A 85 -25.63 6.03 -6.61
C PRO A 85 -26.68 4.98 -6.24
N GLY A 86 -27.95 5.39 -6.03
CA GLY A 86 -29.06 4.49 -5.70
C GLY A 86 -29.56 4.54 -4.25
N LEU A 87 -28.95 5.36 -3.38
CA LEU A 87 -29.27 5.42 -1.94
C LEU A 87 -29.88 6.75 -1.47
N LYS A 88 -30.40 7.58 -2.39
CA LYS A 88 -31.07 8.84 -2.02
C LYS A 88 -32.56 8.69 -1.66
N ASP A 89 -33.17 7.53 -1.94
CA ASP A 89 -34.64 7.38 -1.86
C ASP A 89 -35.17 6.70 -0.57
N VAL A 90 -34.35 6.37 0.41
CA VAL A 90 -34.85 5.72 1.64
C VAL A 90 -34.74 6.67 2.84
N GLY A 91 -35.88 7.29 3.15
CA GLY A 91 -36.10 8.26 4.23
C GLY A 91 -35.77 7.79 5.65
N SER A 92 -35.90 8.75 6.57
CA SER A 92 -35.19 8.86 7.85
C SER A 92 -35.48 7.83 8.96
N SER A 93 -34.50 7.80 9.88
CA SER A 93 -34.61 7.80 11.36
C SER A 93 -34.77 6.53 12.19
N GLN A 94 -35.03 5.31 11.67
CA GLN A 94 -34.99 4.10 12.54
C GLN A 94 -34.30 2.86 11.96
N LYS A 95 -33.80 2.93 10.72
CA LYS A 95 -33.16 1.78 10.03
C LYS A 95 -31.61 1.81 10.04
N SER A 96 -30.97 2.60 10.90
CA SER A 96 -29.49 2.80 10.84
C SER A 96 -28.68 1.53 11.18
N LEU A 97 -29.22 0.64 12.02
CA LEU A 97 -28.53 -0.60 12.41
C LEU A 97 -28.64 -1.71 11.35
N HIS A 98 -29.78 -1.81 10.65
CA HIS A 98 -29.93 -2.69 9.48
C HIS A 98 -29.24 -2.15 8.22
N PHE A 99 -28.99 -0.85 8.17
CA PHE A 99 -28.20 -0.19 7.13
C PHE A 99 -26.71 -0.53 7.25
N ALA A 100 -26.18 -0.55 8.48
CA ALA A 100 -24.78 -0.86 8.78
C ALA A 100 -24.32 -2.24 8.25
N SER A 101 -25.17 -3.27 8.37
CA SER A 101 -24.83 -4.64 7.94
C SER A 101 -24.88 -4.87 6.43
N LYS A 102 -25.67 -4.07 5.70
CA LYS A 102 -25.69 -4.10 4.22
C LYS A 102 -24.63 -3.19 3.61
N ALA A 103 -24.34 -2.05 4.24
CA ALA A 103 -23.27 -1.14 3.82
C ALA A 103 -21.88 -1.74 4.05
N SER A 104 -21.67 -2.52 5.13
CA SER A 104 -20.40 -3.22 5.37
C SER A 104 -20.09 -4.26 4.28
N LYS A 105 -21.11 -4.86 3.67
CA LYS A 105 -20.99 -5.77 2.52
C LYS A 105 -20.54 -5.08 1.23
N TRP A 106 -20.82 -3.78 1.11
CA TRP A 106 -20.46 -2.96 -0.05
C TRP A 106 -19.13 -2.21 0.11
N LEU A 107 -18.73 -1.94 1.36
CA LEU A 107 -17.47 -1.27 1.69
C LEU A 107 -16.31 -2.27 1.93
N ASP A 108 -16.50 -3.54 1.55
CA ASP A 108 -15.51 -4.62 1.76
C ASP A 108 -15.07 -4.73 3.24
N GLU A 109 -15.96 -4.34 4.16
CA GLU A 109 -15.75 -4.33 5.60
C GLU A 109 -16.09 -5.70 6.24
N GLU A 110 -16.25 -6.77 5.45
CA GLU A 110 -16.52 -8.12 5.96
C GLU A 110 -15.43 -8.61 6.93
N HIS A 111 -14.19 -8.12 6.79
CA HIS A 111 -13.08 -8.41 7.70
C HIS A 111 -13.16 -7.68 9.05
N LEU A 112 -13.88 -6.56 9.15
CA LEU A 112 -14.11 -5.89 10.43
C LEU A 112 -14.90 -6.80 11.36
N ILE A 113 -15.78 -7.63 10.83
CA ILE A 113 -16.54 -8.66 11.54
C ILE A 113 -15.87 -10.01 11.28
N LYS A 114 -14.67 -10.23 11.85
CA LYS A 114 -14.11 -11.58 11.94
C LYS A 114 -15.22 -12.50 12.46
N ARG A 115 -15.71 -13.43 11.63
CA ARG A 115 -16.86 -14.30 11.94
C ARG A 115 -16.60 -14.98 13.29
N GLY A 116 -17.25 -14.49 14.35
CA GLY A 116 -17.15 -15.04 15.72
C GLY A 116 -16.36 -14.22 16.75
N GLY A 117 -15.66 -13.13 16.38
CA GLY A 117 -14.88 -12.31 17.32
C GLY A 117 -15.57 -11.00 17.72
N ARG A 118 -15.49 -10.61 19.02
CA ARG A 118 -15.87 -9.24 19.45
C ARG A 118 -14.88 -8.24 18.84
N THR A 119 -15.39 -7.35 18.02
CA THR A 119 -14.57 -6.38 17.29
C THR A 119 -14.20 -5.22 18.20
N ASN A 120 -12.90 -4.91 18.32
CA ASN A 120 -12.45 -3.77 19.11
C ASN A 120 -12.62 -2.48 18.29
N TRP A 121 -13.83 -1.90 18.35
CA TRP A 121 -14.18 -0.69 17.61
C TRP A 121 -13.27 0.50 17.92
N LYS A 122 -12.75 0.60 19.15
CA LYS A 122 -11.78 1.64 19.51
C LYS A 122 -10.46 1.49 18.75
N ARG A 123 -9.93 0.26 18.66
CA ARG A 123 -8.72 -0.03 17.87
C ARG A 123 -8.97 0.27 16.39
N GLN A 124 -10.12 -0.14 15.86
CA GLN A 124 -10.49 0.11 14.47
C GLN A 124 -10.65 1.60 14.15
N TYR A 125 -11.23 2.37 15.08
CA TYR A 125 -11.30 3.82 14.97
C TYR A 125 -9.92 4.45 14.99
N LYS A 126 -9.05 4.06 15.93
CA LYS A 126 -7.67 4.56 16.03
C LYS A 126 -6.90 4.28 14.73
N LEU A 127 -6.96 3.04 14.25
CA LEU A 127 -6.33 2.61 13.02
C LEU A 127 -6.78 3.47 11.84
N ARG A 128 -8.09 3.57 11.59
CA ARG A 128 -8.62 4.43 10.51
C ARG A 128 -8.24 5.90 10.70
N HIS A 129 -8.26 6.40 11.93
CA HIS A 129 -7.85 7.77 12.20
C HIS A 129 -6.38 8.00 11.83
N ASN A 130 -5.49 7.09 12.22
CA ASN A 130 -4.06 7.11 11.91
C ASN A 130 -3.82 7.07 10.40
N TRP A 131 -4.56 6.24 9.66
CA TRP A 131 -4.53 6.25 8.19
C TRP A 131 -4.97 7.57 7.58
N THR A 132 -6.03 8.20 8.11
CA THR A 132 -6.52 9.48 7.58
C THR A 132 -5.64 10.67 7.94
N SER A 133 -4.92 10.62 9.08
CA SER A 133 -3.99 11.66 9.49
C SER A 133 -2.57 11.44 8.95
N GLY A 134 -2.24 10.21 8.55
CA GLY A 134 -0.88 9.82 8.17
C GLY A 134 0.02 9.55 9.37
N SER A 135 -0.52 9.51 10.60
CA SER A 135 0.26 9.25 11.82
C SER A 135 0.62 7.78 11.91
N CYS A 136 1.91 7.49 12.02
CA CYS A 136 2.41 6.11 12.09
C CYS A 136 3.70 6.02 12.89
N ALA A 137 3.91 4.87 13.54
CA ALA A 137 5.16 4.55 14.21
C ALA A 137 6.12 3.90 13.21
N VAL A 138 7.29 4.51 13.02
CA VAL A 138 8.31 4.01 12.08
C VAL A 138 9.32 3.15 12.79
N ASN A 139 9.63 2.01 12.19
CA ASN A 139 10.66 1.11 12.68
C ASN A 139 11.43 0.51 11.51
N GLU A 140 12.71 0.27 11.71
CA GLU A 140 13.62 -0.23 10.67
C GLU A 140 14.08 -1.64 11.03
N ILE A 141 13.91 -2.58 10.10
CA ILE A 141 14.42 -3.94 10.17
C ILE A 141 15.61 -4.01 9.23
N GLN A 142 16.82 -4.22 9.76
CA GLN A 142 17.98 -4.40 8.90
C GLN A 142 17.91 -5.77 8.20
N VAL A 143 17.95 -5.76 6.88
CA VAL A 143 17.74 -6.96 6.04
C VAL A 143 19.06 -7.56 5.58
N ALA A 144 20.02 -6.71 5.22
CA ALA A 144 21.37 -7.10 4.83
C ALA A 144 22.38 -5.98 5.16
N GLU A 145 23.52 -6.36 5.73
CA GLU A 145 24.62 -5.44 6.04
C GLU A 145 25.37 -4.98 4.78
N GLN A 146 25.28 -5.73 3.69
CA GLN A 146 25.83 -5.42 2.37
C GLN A 146 24.73 -5.59 1.32
N ALA A 147 24.71 -4.77 0.27
CA ALA A 147 23.73 -4.87 -0.80
C ALA A 147 23.92 -6.22 -1.49
N PRO A 148 22.97 -7.18 -1.38
CA PRO A 148 23.07 -8.37 -2.18
C PRO A 148 22.97 -7.95 -3.65
N VAL A 149 23.93 -8.40 -4.45
CA VAL A 149 23.88 -8.29 -5.89
C VAL A 149 23.46 -9.66 -6.39
N PRO A 150 22.23 -9.84 -6.88
CA PRO A 150 21.17 -8.84 -7.15
C PRO A 150 20.27 -8.52 -5.94
N PRO A 151 19.51 -7.40 -6.00
CA PRO A 151 18.78 -6.87 -4.85
C PRO A 151 17.67 -7.80 -4.35
N VAL A 152 17.42 -7.74 -3.04
CA VAL A 152 16.36 -8.51 -2.38
C VAL A 152 15.00 -8.18 -3.00
N ILE A 153 14.23 -9.23 -3.29
CA ILE A 153 12.85 -9.11 -3.74
C ILE A 153 11.95 -9.31 -2.55
N VAL A 154 10.97 -8.43 -2.39
CA VAL A 154 10.07 -8.46 -1.24
C VAL A 154 8.63 -8.60 -1.74
N GLN A 155 7.77 -9.24 -0.95
CA GLN A 155 6.33 -9.22 -1.11
C GLN A 155 5.67 -9.32 0.25
N MET A 156 4.57 -8.58 0.46
CA MET A 156 3.82 -8.63 1.71
C MET A 156 2.44 -9.23 1.47
N HIS A 157 2.02 -10.14 2.34
CA HIS A 157 0.67 -10.69 2.36
C HIS A 157 0.26 -11.05 3.78
N ASP A 158 -0.94 -10.64 4.19
CA ASP A 158 -1.56 -10.91 5.51
C ASP A 158 -0.63 -10.68 6.73
N GLY A 159 0.08 -9.54 6.75
CA GLY A 159 0.98 -9.20 7.85
C GLY A 159 2.27 -10.04 7.91
N VAL A 160 2.57 -10.80 6.85
CA VAL A 160 3.84 -11.51 6.67
C VAL A 160 4.58 -10.92 5.48
N ILE A 161 5.87 -10.66 5.66
CA ILE A 161 6.79 -10.12 4.66
C ILE A 161 7.66 -11.28 4.18
N TYR A 162 7.52 -11.62 2.91
CA TYR A 162 8.32 -12.61 2.22
C TYR A 162 9.46 -11.90 1.51
N MET A 163 10.69 -12.38 1.71
CA MET A 163 11.90 -11.85 1.09
C MET A 163 12.64 -12.98 0.40
N ALA A 164 13.11 -12.74 -0.82
CA ALA A 164 13.90 -13.66 -1.59
C ALA A 164 15.24 -13.00 -1.92
N ASP A 165 16.32 -13.63 -1.49
CA ASP A 165 17.70 -13.19 -1.69
C ASP A 165 18.57 -14.38 -2.13
N GLN A 166 19.61 -14.13 -2.91
CA GLN A 166 20.57 -15.14 -3.33
C GLN A 166 21.39 -15.68 -2.15
N ALA A 167 21.76 -14.83 -1.18
CA ALA A 167 22.58 -15.24 -0.04
C ALA A 167 21.79 -16.06 0.99
N ASP A 168 20.69 -15.50 1.50
CA ASP A 168 19.92 -16.09 2.60
C ASP A 168 18.76 -16.99 2.14
N GLY A 169 18.45 -17.00 0.84
CA GLY A 169 17.31 -17.70 0.28
C GLY A 169 15.96 -17.01 0.53
N LEU A 170 14.93 -17.81 0.75
CA LEU A 170 13.58 -17.36 1.07
C LEU A 170 13.42 -17.16 2.58
N ARG A 171 13.06 -15.94 3.00
CA ARG A 171 12.81 -15.53 4.39
C ARG A 171 11.37 -15.05 4.55
N ALA A 172 10.74 -15.35 5.67
CA ALA A 172 9.46 -14.80 6.09
C ALA A 172 9.61 -14.06 7.41
N TRP A 173 9.06 -12.85 7.49
CA TRP A 173 9.07 -12.00 8.68
C TRP A 173 7.66 -11.62 9.08
N SER A 174 7.39 -11.56 10.39
CA SER A 174 6.14 -11.00 10.88
C SER A 174 6.19 -9.48 10.85
N ALA A 175 5.21 -8.82 10.22
CA ALA A 175 5.06 -7.37 10.29
C ALA A 175 4.44 -6.90 11.63
N LYS A 176 3.83 -7.83 12.39
CA LYS A 176 3.19 -7.54 13.68
C LYS A 176 4.24 -7.23 14.75
N SER A 177 3.78 -6.70 15.90
CA SER A 177 4.58 -6.12 17.00
C SER A 177 5.88 -6.84 17.39
N ASP A 178 5.94 -8.17 17.26
CA ASP A 178 7.11 -8.96 17.61
C ASP A 178 8.23 -8.95 16.56
N ARG A 179 7.95 -8.55 15.31
CA ARG A 179 8.90 -8.35 14.20
C ARG A 179 10.03 -9.38 14.10
N LYS A 180 9.68 -10.63 14.35
CA LYS A 180 10.59 -11.77 14.29
C LYS A 180 10.59 -12.39 12.90
N MET A 181 11.74 -12.94 12.53
CA MET A 181 11.83 -13.88 11.43
C MET A 181 11.04 -15.13 11.80
N LEU A 182 10.09 -15.49 10.95
CA LEU A 182 9.25 -16.67 11.11
C LEU A 182 9.97 -17.90 10.59
N ALA A 183 10.46 -17.83 9.36
CA ALA A 183 11.05 -18.97 8.68
C ALA A 183 12.16 -18.52 7.71
N GLN A 184 13.13 -19.41 7.48
CA GLN A 184 14.16 -19.25 6.46
C GLN A 184 14.36 -20.58 5.73
N LYS A 185 14.60 -20.52 4.41
CA LYS A 185 14.94 -21.67 3.59
C LYS A 185 15.85 -21.27 2.44
N GLY A 186 17.01 -21.93 2.33
CA GLY A 186 17.87 -21.83 1.16
C GLY A 186 17.17 -22.34 -0.11
N PHE A 187 17.54 -21.78 -1.26
CA PHE A 187 17.07 -22.27 -2.55
C PHE A 187 17.72 -23.62 -2.89
N ALA A 188 16.95 -24.50 -3.53
CA ALA A 188 17.42 -25.84 -3.90
C ALA A 188 18.32 -25.84 -5.15
N HIS A 189 18.35 -24.74 -5.91
CA HIS A 189 19.15 -24.61 -7.13
C HIS A 189 20.44 -23.85 -6.87
N ASP A 190 21.52 -24.37 -7.42
CA ASP A 190 22.86 -23.79 -7.36
C ASP A 190 22.89 -22.40 -8.03
N GLY A 191 22.89 -21.36 -7.20
CA GLY A 191 23.49 -20.05 -7.50
C GLY A 191 22.69 -19.07 -8.37
N SER A 192 21.58 -19.44 -8.99
CA SER A 192 20.78 -18.48 -9.77
C SER A 192 20.05 -17.50 -8.84
N PRO A 193 20.15 -16.19 -9.05
CA PRO A 193 19.45 -15.24 -8.21
C PRO A 193 17.93 -15.21 -8.46
N PRO A 194 17.13 -14.90 -7.43
CA PRO A 194 15.70 -14.66 -7.59
C PRO A 194 15.44 -13.36 -8.34
N THR A 195 14.44 -13.36 -9.23
CA THR A 195 14.10 -12.22 -10.12
C THR A 195 12.65 -11.78 -10.00
N SER A 196 11.76 -12.65 -9.50
CA SER A 196 10.36 -12.31 -9.21
C SER A 196 9.80 -13.16 -8.07
N LEU A 197 8.81 -12.62 -7.36
CA LEU A 197 8.17 -13.25 -6.19
C LEU A 197 6.65 -13.02 -6.27
N ALA A 198 5.87 -14.08 -6.04
CA ALA A 198 4.42 -14.04 -5.94
C ALA A 198 3.92 -14.85 -4.73
N VAL A 199 3.02 -14.28 -3.94
CA VAL A 199 2.33 -14.96 -2.84
C VAL A 199 0.86 -15.13 -3.19
N ASP A 200 0.30 -16.30 -2.85
CA ASP A 200 -1.12 -16.57 -3.05
C ASP A 200 -1.97 -15.71 -2.13
N SER A 201 -2.79 -14.87 -2.74
CA SER A 201 -3.72 -13.96 -2.06
C SER A 201 -5.18 -14.44 -2.10
N ILE A 202 -5.46 -15.53 -2.83
CA ILE A 202 -6.81 -16.00 -3.11
C ILE A 202 -7.17 -17.20 -2.23
N SER A 203 -6.19 -17.99 -1.78
CA SER A 203 -6.45 -19.13 -0.91
C SER A 203 -6.96 -18.68 0.46
N SER A 204 -8.14 -19.18 0.85
CA SER A 204 -8.74 -18.95 2.17
C SER A 204 -8.15 -19.79 3.30
N ASP A 205 -7.04 -20.50 3.04
CA ASP A 205 -6.42 -21.36 4.04
C ASP A 205 -5.44 -20.53 4.88
N GLU A 206 -5.94 -19.98 6.00
CA GLU A 206 -5.15 -19.15 6.92
C GLU A 206 -3.90 -19.88 7.45
N LYS A 207 -3.84 -21.21 7.34
CA LYS A 207 -2.75 -22.02 7.87
C LYS A 207 -1.56 -22.12 6.94
N ILE A 208 -1.77 -22.06 5.62
CA ILE A 208 -0.72 -22.33 4.63
C ILE A 208 -0.70 -21.22 3.58
N SER A 209 0.36 -20.44 3.58
CA SER A 209 0.64 -19.50 2.50
C SER A 209 1.53 -20.15 1.44
N ARG A 210 1.15 -20.05 0.17
CA ARG A 210 1.98 -20.53 -0.95
C ARG A 210 2.73 -19.38 -1.59
N VAL A 211 4.00 -19.62 -1.89
CA VAL A 211 4.94 -18.64 -2.43
C VAL A 211 5.60 -19.22 -3.66
N VAL A 212 5.65 -18.45 -4.74
CA VAL A 212 6.33 -18.79 -5.99
C VAL A 212 7.47 -17.81 -6.21
N VAL A 213 8.66 -18.34 -6.50
CA VAL A 213 9.88 -17.56 -6.78
C VAL A 213 10.33 -17.88 -8.20
N GLY A 214 10.52 -16.85 -9.02
CA GLY A 214 11.14 -16.97 -10.35
C GLY A 214 12.62 -16.62 -10.30
N PHE A 215 13.43 -17.29 -11.12
CA PHE A 215 14.88 -17.17 -11.14
C PHE A 215 15.42 -16.64 -12.48
N GLU A 216 16.66 -16.15 -12.47
CA GLU A 216 17.32 -15.62 -13.67
C GLU A 216 17.56 -16.69 -14.75
N ASN A 217 17.84 -17.93 -14.35
CA ASN A 217 18.00 -19.07 -15.26
C ASN A 217 16.70 -19.57 -15.92
N GLY A 218 15.58 -18.86 -15.75
CA GLY A 218 14.27 -19.24 -16.29
C GLY A 218 13.54 -20.31 -15.49
N SER A 219 14.10 -20.78 -14.36
CA SER A 219 13.40 -21.70 -13.46
C SER A 219 12.45 -20.95 -12.52
N PHE A 220 11.56 -21.71 -11.89
CA PHE A 220 10.74 -21.20 -10.80
C PHE A 220 10.57 -22.27 -9.71
N GLY A 221 10.50 -21.84 -8.47
CA GLY A 221 10.27 -22.67 -7.29
C GLY A 221 8.93 -22.37 -6.64
N ILE A 222 8.26 -23.41 -6.14
CA ILE A 222 7.03 -23.33 -5.36
C ILE A 222 7.36 -23.77 -3.93
N TYR A 223 7.03 -22.91 -2.98
CA TYR A 223 7.25 -23.09 -1.56
C TYR A 223 5.91 -22.92 -0.83
N SER A 224 5.75 -23.58 0.31
CA SER A 224 4.64 -23.29 1.22
C SER A 224 5.15 -23.02 2.62
N LEU A 225 4.61 -21.95 3.22
CA LEU A 225 4.85 -21.58 4.60
C LEU A 225 3.69 -22.12 5.44
N ASP A 226 4.00 -23.00 6.38
CA ASP A 226 3.07 -23.37 7.43
C ASP A 226 3.18 -22.37 8.58
N HIS A 227 2.11 -21.62 8.83
CA HIS A 227 2.07 -20.61 9.90
C HIS A 227 2.09 -21.23 11.30
N ALA A 228 1.65 -22.47 11.47
CA ALA A 228 1.63 -23.13 12.79
C ALA A 228 3.05 -23.54 13.23
N HIS A 229 3.84 -24.06 12.30
CA HIS A 229 5.21 -24.52 12.57
C HIS A 229 6.26 -23.47 12.22
N SER A 230 5.87 -22.34 11.63
CA SER A 230 6.77 -21.29 11.14
C SER A 230 7.92 -21.87 10.30
N ALA A 231 7.58 -22.76 9.38
CA ALA A 231 8.55 -23.50 8.58
C ALA A 231 8.18 -23.51 7.10
N PHE A 232 9.19 -23.37 6.24
CA PHE A 232 9.03 -23.50 4.80
C PHE A 232 9.21 -24.95 4.36
N SER A 233 8.20 -25.46 3.64
CA SER A 233 8.33 -26.67 2.85
C SER A 233 8.57 -26.31 1.38
N HIS A 234 9.50 -27.03 0.75
CA HIS A 234 9.72 -26.94 -0.68
C HIS A 234 8.72 -27.88 -1.35
N CYS A 235 7.92 -27.35 -2.28
CA CYS A 235 6.90 -28.12 -2.96
C CYS A 235 7.38 -28.57 -4.33
N TYR A 236 7.99 -27.69 -5.13
CA TYR A 236 8.44 -28.05 -6.47
C TYR A 236 9.48 -27.04 -6.96
N SER A 237 10.42 -27.48 -7.80
CA SER A 237 11.24 -26.58 -8.61
C SER A 237 11.20 -27.04 -10.06
N HIS A 238 10.93 -26.09 -10.96
CA HIS A 238 11.02 -26.32 -12.39
C HIS A 238 12.49 -26.35 -12.82
N GLU A 239 12.81 -27.13 -13.85
CA GLU A 239 14.17 -27.12 -14.40
C GLU A 239 14.50 -25.77 -15.05
N PRO A 240 15.78 -25.37 -15.11
CA PRO A 240 16.21 -24.19 -15.84
C PRO A 240 15.70 -24.21 -17.29
N SER A 241 15.18 -23.09 -17.77
CA SER A 241 14.57 -22.98 -19.09
C SER A 241 15.41 -22.09 -19.99
N SER A 242 15.60 -22.49 -21.25
CA SER A 242 16.25 -21.66 -22.27
C SER A 242 15.43 -20.43 -22.70
N ASN A 243 14.21 -20.27 -22.17
CA ASN A 243 13.31 -19.16 -22.47
C ASN A 243 13.73 -17.82 -21.82
N GLY A 244 14.79 -17.83 -21.01
CA GLY A 244 15.37 -16.65 -20.38
C GLY A 244 14.77 -16.30 -19.02
N VAL A 245 15.19 -15.15 -18.49
CA VAL A 245 14.89 -14.65 -17.14
C VAL A 245 13.39 -14.60 -16.83
N VAL A 246 12.96 -15.05 -15.64
CA VAL A 246 11.57 -14.92 -15.19
C VAL A 246 11.28 -13.50 -14.66
N SER A 247 10.77 -12.64 -15.53
CA SER A 247 10.49 -11.23 -15.22
C SER A 247 9.33 -11.00 -14.23
N SER A 248 8.29 -11.82 -14.26
CA SER A 248 7.12 -11.68 -13.41
C SER A 248 6.46 -13.04 -13.17
N VAL A 249 5.94 -13.23 -11.96
CA VAL A 249 5.16 -14.40 -11.58
C VAL A 249 3.84 -13.96 -10.94
N ALA A 250 2.81 -14.78 -11.11
CA ALA A 250 1.53 -14.63 -10.42
C ALA A 250 1.00 -16.01 -10.02
N VAL A 251 0.36 -16.08 -8.85
CA VAL A 251 -0.17 -17.34 -8.31
C VAL A 251 -1.58 -17.15 -7.80
N ALA A 252 -2.41 -18.15 -8.07
CA ALA A 252 -3.77 -18.30 -7.58
C ALA A 252 -4.01 -19.80 -7.50
N TRP A 253 -3.75 -20.40 -6.34
CA TRP A 253 -3.64 -21.85 -6.25
C TRP A 253 -4.93 -22.55 -6.74
N PRO A 254 -4.83 -23.59 -7.60
CA PRO A 254 -3.63 -24.34 -8.01
C PRO A 254 -2.97 -23.88 -9.33
N TYR A 255 -3.17 -22.65 -9.77
CA TYR A 255 -2.63 -22.14 -11.03
C TYR A 255 -1.44 -21.20 -10.77
N VAL A 256 -0.40 -21.35 -11.58
CA VAL A 256 0.81 -20.52 -11.54
C VAL A 256 1.07 -19.98 -12.94
N VAL A 257 1.34 -18.68 -13.03
CA VAL A 257 1.71 -18.01 -14.26
C VAL A 257 3.13 -17.49 -14.13
N THR A 258 3.93 -17.74 -15.15
CA THR A 258 5.26 -17.14 -15.30
C THR A 258 5.30 -16.30 -16.58
N MET A 259 5.99 -15.17 -16.52
CA MET A 259 6.29 -14.33 -17.66
C MET A 259 7.80 -14.14 -17.75
N THR A 260 8.39 -14.56 -18.85
CA THR A 260 9.83 -14.41 -19.10
C THR A 260 10.16 -13.05 -19.74
N ALA A 261 11.42 -12.63 -19.64
CA ALA A 261 11.92 -11.42 -20.30
C ALA A 261 11.81 -11.48 -21.83
N THR A 262 11.74 -12.68 -22.41
CA THR A 262 11.47 -12.92 -23.84
C THR A 262 9.99 -12.84 -24.20
N GLN A 263 9.15 -12.32 -23.29
CA GLN A 263 7.71 -12.08 -23.46
C GLN A 263 6.90 -13.37 -23.69
N LEU A 264 7.42 -14.50 -23.18
CA LEU A 264 6.71 -15.78 -23.14
C LEU A 264 5.97 -15.92 -21.81
N LEU A 265 4.63 -15.98 -21.89
CA LEU A 265 3.70 -16.25 -20.81
C LEU A 265 3.43 -17.76 -20.76
N SER A 266 3.71 -18.41 -19.63
CA SER A 266 3.43 -19.83 -19.43
C SER A 266 2.49 -20.03 -18.24
N LEU A 267 1.38 -20.73 -18.48
CA LEU A 267 0.40 -21.07 -17.46
C LEU A 267 0.54 -22.53 -17.07
N TYR A 268 0.71 -22.76 -15.78
CA TYR A 268 0.86 -24.07 -15.17
C TYR A 268 -0.29 -24.38 -14.24
N LYS A 269 -0.68 -25.65 -14.17
CA LYS A 269 -1.61 -26.20 -13.19
C LYS A 269 -0.87 -27.15 -12.28
N CYS A 270 -0.74 -26.77 -11.02
CA CYS A 270 -0.18 -27.61 -9.98
C CYS A 270 -1.21 -28.66 -9.57
N ASN A 271 -0.76 -29.87 -9.26
CA ASN A 271 -1.65 -30.86 -8.67
C ASN A 271 -1.76 -30.61 -7.17
N SER A 272 -2.98 -30.73 -6.63
CA SER A 272 -3.25 -30.46 -5.21
C SER A 272 -3.13 -31.73 -4.33
N ALA A 273 -2.76 -32.87 -4.91
CA ALA A 273 -2.82 -34.15 -4.21
C ALA A 273 -1.69 -34.30 -3.18
N ALA A 274 -2.10 -34.56 -1.93
CA ALA A 274 -1.27 -34.88 -0.75
C ALA A 274 -0.56 -36.24 -0.83
N SER A 275 -0.18 -36.69 -2.02
CA SER A 275 0.66 -37.88 -2.20
C SER A 275 2.12 -37.47 -2.06
N SER A 276 2.89 -38.24 -1.31
CA SER A 276 4.25 -38.02 -0.82
C SER A 276 5.36 -37.70 -1.85
N ALA A 277 5.02 -37.56 -3.13
CA ALA A 277 5.93 -37.08 -4.17
C ALA A 277 5.31 -35.85 -4.87
N PRO A 278 6.02 -34.73 -4.95
CA PRO A 278 5.53 -33.55 -5.65
C PRO A 278 5.43 -33.85 -7.15
N SER A 279 4.21 -34.06 -7.64
CA SER A 279 3.99 -34.23 -9.08
C SER A 279 4.33 -32.93 -9.80
N PRO A 280 5.02 -32.98 -10.95
CA PRO A 280 5.37 -31.78 -11.69
C PRO A 280 4.09 -31.04 -12.13
N PRO A 281 4.08 -29.70 -12.12
CA PRO A 281 2.96 -28.92 -12.57
C PRO A 281 2.78 -29.11 -14.08
N ARG A 282 1.53 -29.27 -14.52
CA ARG A 282 1.21 -29.45 -15.93
C ARG A 282 1.18 -28.10 -16.63
N LEU A 283 1.99 -27.92 -17.67
CA LEU A 283 1.88 -26.77 -18.57
C LEU A 283 0.53 -26.87 -19.31
N LEU A 284 -0.32 -25.85 -19.15
CA LEU A 284 -1.59 -25.74 -19.85
C LEU A 284 -1.40 -25.01 -21.18
N HIS A 285 -0.77 -23.84 -21.14
CA HIS A 285 -0.56 -23.00 -22.30
C HIS A 285 0.75 -22.23 -22.21
N SER A 286 1.34 -21.96 -23.38
CA SER A 286 2.46 -21.05 -23.55
C SER A 286 2.11 -20.07 -24.67
N LEU A 287 2.15 -18.77 -24.37
CA LEU A 287 1.71 -17.68 -25.24
C LEU A 287 2.84 -16.67 -25.35
N LYS A 288 3.26 -16.34 -26.57
CA LYS A 288 4.32 -15.35 -26.82
C LYS A 288 3.70 -14.05 -27.30
N SER A 289 4.09 -12.94 -26.68
CA SER A 289 3.69 -11.59 -27.11
C SER A 289 4.89 -10.85 -27.73
N HIS A 290 4.60 -9.79 -28.49
CA HIS A 290 5.61 -8.94 -29.14
C HIS A 290 5.41 -7.44 -28.83
N THR A 291 4.37 -7.09 -28.08
CA THR A 291 3.92 -5.71 -27.85
C THR A 291 4.02 -5.30 -26.38
N VAL A 292 4.59 -6.14 -25.53
CA VAL A 292 4.66 -5.96 -24.08
C VAL A 292 5.99 -5.33 -23.70
N TRP A 293 5.99 -4.05 -23.31
CA TRP A 293 7.21 -3.37 -22.88
C TRP A 293 7.22 -3.15 -21.36
N PRO A 294 8.39 -3.24 -20.70
CA PRO A 294 8.52 -2.94 -19.28
C PRO A 294 8.32 -1.44 -18.99
N PRO A 295 7.79 -1.05 -17.82
CA PRO A 295 7.38 -1.91 -16.71
C PRO A 295 6.12 -2.74 -17.03
N LEU A 296 6.07 -3.96 -16.51
CA LEU A 296 4.94 -4.88 -16.66
C LEU A 296 4.58 -5.52 -15.32
N THR A 297 3.34 -5.97 -15.19
CA THR A 297 2.89 -6.76 -14.05
C THR A 297 1.91 -7.82 -14.53
N THR A 298 1.90 -8.96 -13.84
CA THR A 298 0.97 -10.05 -14.11
C THR A 298 0.07 -10.26 -12.91
N SER A 299 -1.20 -10.55 -13.17
CA SER A 299 -2.18 -10.86 -12.14
C SER A 299 -3.01 -12.06 -12.59
N LEU A 300 -3.41 -12.88 -11.61
CA LEU A 300 -4.16 -14.10 -11.84
C LEU A 300 -5.43 -14.07 -11.03
N ARG A 301 -6.58 -14.30 -11.69
CA ARG A 301 -7.89 -14.27 -11.06
C ARG A 301 -8.65 -15.54 -11.37
N LEU A 302 -9.25 -16.13 -10.34
CA LEU A 302 -10.11 -17.30 -10.48
C LEU A 302 -11.57 -16.84 -10.49
N THR A 303 -12.26 -17.09 -11.60
CA THR A 303 -13.71 -16.92 -11.73
C THR A 303 -14.35 -18.32 -11.75
N GLY A 304 -15.62 -18.43 -11.36
CA GLY A 304 -16.34 -19.71 -11.14
C GLY A 304 -15.84 -20.89 -12.00
N ASN A 305 -15.92 -20.78 -13.32
CA ASN A 305 -15.46 -21.81 -14.26
C ASN A 305 -14.25 -21.43 -15.15
N SER A 306 -13.61 -20.28 -14.90
CA SER A 306 -12.53 -19.79 -15.77
C SER A 306 -11.39 -19.16 -14.98
N VAL A 307 -10.18 -19.38 -15.46
CA VAL A 307 -8.96 -18.70 -15.01
C VAL A 307 -8.73 -17.50 -15.91
N VAL A 308 -8.59 -16.31 -15.34
CA VAL A 308 -8.30 -15.08 -16.08
C VAL A 308 -6.88 -14.64 -15.72
N VAL A 309 -6.00 -14.66 -16.72
CA VAL A 309 -4.64 -14.13 -16.63
C VAL A 309 -4.68 -12.72 -17.21
N SER A 310 -4.27 -11.72 -16.44
CA SER A 310 -4.21 -10.34 -16.93
C SER A 310 -2.77 -9.83 -16.85
N VAL A 311 -2.27 -9.35 -17.98
CA VAL A 311 -0.93 -8.75 -18.12
C VAL A 311 -1.12 -7.27 -18.40
N ALA A 312 -0.61 -6.40 -17.52
CA ALA A 312 -0.62 -4.96 -17.72
C ALA A 312 0.80 -4.47 -17.99
N TYR A 313 0.96 -3.59 -18.98
CA TYR A 313 2.26 -3.24 -19.53
C TYR A 313 2.29 -1.85 -20.13
N ALA A 314 3.50 -1.30 -20.29
CA ALA A 314 3.72 -0.06 -21.00
C ALA A 314 3.79 -0.30 -22.51
N ILE A 315 3.36 0.68 -23.31
CA ILE A 315 3.38 0.64 -24.77
C ILE A 315 3.95 1.96 -25.28
N PRO A 316 5.05 1.97 -26.06
CA PRO A 316 5.52 3.17 -26.72
C PRO A 316 4.55 3.54 -27.86
N THR A 317 4.20 4.83 -27.92
CA THR A 317 3.39 5.42 -28.98
C THR A 317 4.27 6.21 -29.93
N TYR A 318 4.05 6.06 -31.23
CA TYR A 318 4.87 6.69 -32.27
C TYR A 318 4.73 8.22 -32.20
N LEU A 319 5.84 8.92 -31.94
CA LEU A 319 5.96 10.39 -31.88
C LEU A 319 5.24 11.09 -30.71
N SER A 320 4.64 10.34 -29.79
CA SER A 320 3.74 10.93 -28.77
C SER A 320 3.80 10.28 -27.40
N GLY A 321 4.83 9.46 -27.09
CA GLY A 321 5.14 9.05 -25.73
C GLY A 321 4.95 7.58 -25.39
N TRP A 322 4.50 7.30 -24.17
CA TRP A 322 4.25 5.99 -23.58
C TRP A 322 2.84 5.91 -23.00
N THR A 323 2.02 5.00 -23.53
CA THR A 323 0.71 4.65 -22.95
C THR A 323 0.79 3.33 -22.19
N VAL A 324 -0.32 2.88 -21.63
CA VAL A 324 -0.45 1.57 -20.98
C VAL A 324 -1.51 0.73 -21.67
N GLY A 325 -1.28 -0.58 -21.67
CA GLY A 325 -2.21 -1.58 -22.15
C GLY A 325 -2.41 -2.69 -21.14
N VAL A 326 -3.54 -3.37 -21.29
CA VAL A 326 -3.88 -4.58 -20.54
C VAL A 326 -4.31 -5.64 -21.54
N GLN A 327 -3.72 -6.83 -21.41
CA GLN A 327 -4.12 -8.02 -22.12
C GLN A 327 -4.72 -9.01 -21.13
N GLU A 328 -5.91 -9.52 -21.42
CA GLU A 328 -6.55 -10.57 -20.64
C GLU A 328 -6.65 -11.85 -21.47
N VAL A 329 -6.26 -12.96 -20.86
CA VAL A 329 -6.38 -14.30 -21.42
C VAL A 329 -7.29 -15.10 -20.49
N LYS A 330 -8.42 -15.57 -21.02
CA LYS A 330 -9.41 -16.34 -20.30
C LYS A 330 -9.30 -17.80 -20.70
N LEU A 331 -9.14 -18.66 -19.72
CA LEU A 331 -8.96 -20.10 -19.90
C LEU A 331 -9.98 -20.87 -19.07
N SER A 332 -10.36 -22.06 -19.55
CA SER A 332 -11.12 -23.03 -18.78
C SER A 332 -10.26 -23.61 -17.65
N ARG A 333 -10.88 -24.13 -16.59
CA ARG A 333 -10.17 -24.88 -15.52
C ARG A 333 -9.48 -26.16 -16.04
N THR A 334 -9.93 -26.67 -17.18
CA THR A 334 -9.30 -27.77 -17.92
C THR A 334 -8.02 -27.33 -18.63
N GLY A 335 -7.89 -26.03 -18.90
CA GLY A 335 -6.80 -25.43 -19.64
C GLY A 335 -7.10 -25.23 -21.12
N ASP A 336 -8.35 -25.08 -21.52
CA ASP A 336 -8.71 -24.66 -22.89
C ASP A 336 -8.75 -23.14 -22.99
N LEU A 337 -8.17 -22.55 -24.02
CA LEU A 337 -8.23 -21.11 -24.28
C LEU A 337 -9.66 -20.71 -24.71
N ILE A 338 -10.34 -19.92 -23.89
CA ILE A 338 -11.70 -19.43 -24.17
C ILE A 338 -11.62 -18.13 -24.96
N ASP A 339 -10.81 -17.17 -24.51
CA ASP A 339 -10.72 -15.85 -25.12
C ASP A 339 -9.39 -15.16 -24.83
N SER A 340 -8.96 -14.26 -25.71
CA SER A 340 -7.85 -13.34 -25.49
C SER A 340 -8.21 -11.94 -25.97
N ARG A 341 -8.13 -10.97 -25.07
CA ARG A 341 -8.56 -9.58 -25.29
C ARG A 341 -7.44 -8.62 -24.94
N ILE A 342 -7.43 -7.49 -25.63
CA ILE A 342 -6.49 -6.39 -25.40
C ILE A 342 -7.26 -5.09 -25.31
N SER A 343 -6.80 -4.20 -24.42
CA SER A 343 -7.31 -2.84 -24.30
C SER A 343 -6.15 -1.90 -24.02
N SER A 344 -6.24 -0.66 -24.51
CA SER A 344 -5.22 0.36 -24.31
C SER A 344 -5.85 1.63 -23.78
N ALA A 345 -5.08 2.40 -23.00
CA ALA A 345 -5.53 3.67 -22.44
C ALA A 345 -5.50 4.83 -23.44
N ILE A 346 -5.29 4.56 -24.74
CA ILE A 346 -5.28 5.59 -25.78
C ILE A 346 -6.68 6.17 -25.89
N ASP A 347 -6.82 7.48 -25.63
CA ASP A 347 -8.09 8.19 -25.75
C ASP A 347 -8.62 8.12 -27.20
N GLN A 348 -9.93 8.07 -27.36
CA GLN A 348 -10.60 8.09 -28.68
C GLN A 348 -10.30 9.37 -29.46
N HIS A 349 -9.85 10.43 -28.77
CA HIS A 349 -9.44 11.70 -29.36
C HIS A 349 -7.91 11.83 -29.53
N TYR A 350 -7.15 10.77 -29.30
CA TYR A 350 -5.71 10.79 -29.44
C TYR A 350 -5.30 11.05 -30.90
N ARG A 351 -4.73 12.24 -31.15
CA ARG A 351 -4.12 12.60 -32.43
C ARG A 351 -2.62 12.66 -32.25
N PRO A 352 -1.84 11.78 -32.90
CA PRO A 352 -0.38 11.89 -32.92
C PRO A 352 0.03 13.28 -33.40
N LEU A 353 1.06 13.87 -32.79
CA LEU A 353 1.55 15.21 -33.11
C LEU A 353 1.94 15.39 -34.60
N ALA A 354 2.16 14.30 -35.34
CA ALA A 354 2.40 14.31 -36.78
C ALA A 354 1.21 14.81 -37.62
N PHE A 355 -0.01 14.78 -37.09
CA PHE A 355 -1.23 15.20 -37.80
C PHE A 355 -1.94 16.38 -37.11
N ALA A 356 -1.24 17.06 -36.20
CA ALA A 356 -1.72 18.29 -35.57
C ALA A 356 -1.48 19.55 -36.43
N SER A 357 -1.03 19.40 -37.68
CA SER A 357 -1.25 20.45 -38.68
C SER A 357 -2.73 20.43 -39.04
N GLN A 358 -3.47 21.43 -38.55
CA GLN A 358 -4.67 21.83 -39.27
C GLN A 358 -4.26 22.06 -40.74
N PRO A 359 -4.99 21.56 -41.76
CA PRO A 359 -4.83 22.14 -43.07
C PRO A 359 -5.08 23.64 -42.90
N MET A 360 -4.12 24.46 -43.30
CA MET A 360 -4.33 25.90 -43.41
C MET A 360 -5.43 26.13 -44.43
N THR A 361 -6.68 26.15 -43.97
CA THR A 361 -7.76 26.84 -44.65
C THR A 361 -8.19 27.97 -43.72
N THR A 362 -7.30 28.95 -43.57
CA THR A 362 -7.68 30.31 -43.26
C THR A 362 -8.47 30.86 -44.43
N HIS A 363 -9.80 30.83 -44.37
CA HIS A 363 -10.62 31.97 -44.80
C HIS A 363 -12.06 31.81 -44.30
N LEU A 364 -12.52 32.85 -43.57
CA LEU A 364 -13.91 33.26 -43.34
C LEU A 364 -14.74 32.47 -42.31
N THR A 365 -14.62 32.86 -41.02
CA THR A 365 -15.76 33.24 -40.15
C THR A 365 -15.25 33.75 -38.79
N PRO A 366 -15.68 34.92 -38.29
CA PRO A 366 -15.39 35.33 -36.92
C PRO A 366 -16.48 34.75 -36.00
N ALA A 367 -16.15 33.73 -35.22
CA ALA A 367 -17.02 33.22 -34.18
C ALA A 367 -16.26 33.17 -32.84
N SER A 368 -16.59 34.16 -32.00
CA SER A 368 -16.69 34.17 -30.55
C SER A 368 -15.71 33.30 -29.75
N GLY A 369 -14.88 33.97 -28.94
CA GLY A 369 -13.93 33.36 -28.00
C GLY A 369 -14.56 32.30 -27.10
N GLY A 370 -14.19 31.05 -27.37
CA GLY A 370 -14.32 29.92 -26.45
C GLY A 370 -12.93 29.51 -26.01
N LEU A 371 -12.71 29.44 -24.70
CA LEU A 371 -11.46 29.06 -24.06
C LEU A 371 -10.91 27.74 -24.63
N ALA A 372 -9.83 27.83 -25.41
CA ALA A 372 -8.96 26.69 -25.71
C ALA A 372 -8.08 26.39 -24.48
N THR A 373 -8.67 25.98 -23.37
CA THR A 373 -7.96 25.67 -22.12
C THR A 373 -8.50 24.38 -21.53
N SER A 374 -7.88 23.25 -21.89
CA SER A 374 -7.71 22.04 -21.05
C SER A 374 -7.21 20.86 -21.87
N THR A 375 -7.72 20.66 -23.10
CA THR A 375 -7.40 19.46 -23.89
C THR A 375 -5.98 19.43 -24.45
N THR A 376 -5.39 20.58 -24.78
CA THR A 376 -4.01 20.68 -25.29
C THR A 376 -2.94 20.49 -24.22
N LEU A 377 -3.27 20.77 -22.95
CA LEU A 377 -2.41 20.47 -21.81
C LEU A 377 -2.50 19.00 -21.41
N GLU A 378 -3.68 18.38 -21.44
CA GLU A 378 -3.83 16.92 -21.18
C GLU A 378 -3.01 16.05 -22.16
N LEU A 379 -2.84 16.51 -23.41
CA LEU A 379 -2.14 15.80 -24.49
C LEU A 379 -0.61 15.75 -24.35
N ARG A 380 0.02 16.61 -23.54
CA ARG A 380 1.50 16.75 -23.45
C ARG A 380 2.17 15.82 -22.43
N HIS A 381 1.42 15.04 -21.65
CA HIS A 381 1.95 14.46 -20.40
C HIS A 381 2.07 12.93 -20.40
N ILE A 382 1.79 12.29 -21.54
CA ILE A 382 1.98 10.85 -21.77
C ILE A 382 3.42 10.56 -22.28
N HIS A 383 4.32 11.55 -22.35
CA HIS A 383 5.58 11.42 -23.10
C HIS A 383 6.69 10.57 -22.45
N THR A 384 6.71 10.42 -21.13
CA THR A 384 7.83 9.76 -20.44
C THR A 384 7.50 8.32 -20.06
N LYS A 385 8.49 7.43 -20.20
CA LYS A 385 8.38 6.03 -19.78
C LYS A 385 7.96 5.94 -18.31
N PRO A 386 6.90 5.18 -17.98
CA PRO A 386 6.50 4.95 -16.61
C PRO A 386 7.62 4.33 -15.77
N THR A 387 7.74 4.74 -14.51
CA THR A 387 8.74 4.22 -13.56
C THR A 387 8.31 2.89 -12.97
N SER A 388 7.03 2.75 -12.61
CA SER A 388 6.44 1.51 -12.08
C SER A 388 4.99 1.34 -12.53
N LEU A 389 4.51 0.09 -12.50
CA LEU A 389 3.13 -0.26 -12.84
C LEU A 389 2.60 -1.29 -11.84
N SER A 390 1.41 -1.05 -11.27
CA SER A 390 0.72 -1.95 -10.34
C SER A 390 -0.71 -2.19 -10.80
N TYR A 391 -1.11 -3.46 -10.92
CA TYR A 391 -2.44 -3.84 -11.40
C TYR A 391 -3.07 -4.96 -10.56
N PRO A 392 -3.73 -4.62 -9.44
CA PRO A 392 -4.80 -5.40 -8.87
C PRO A 392 -6.14 -4.97 -9.48
N HIS A 393 -6.83 -5.89 -10.14
CA HIS A 393 -8.13 -5.59 -10.72
C HIS A 393 -9.11 -5.01 -9.67
N PRO A 394 -9.82 -3.90 -9.95
CA PRO A 394 -9.94 -3.20 -11.23
C PRO A 394 -8.99 -1.98 -11.39
N TYR A 395 -8.07 -1.74 -10.47
CA TYR A 395 -7.25 -0.54 -10.44
C TYR A 395 -5.90 -0.77 -11.15
N LEU A 396 -5.62 0.02 -12.18
CA LEU A 396 -4.32 0.08 -12.84
C LEU A 396 -3.64 1.39 -12.48
N LEU A 397 -2.61 1.34 -11.64
CA LEU A 397 -1.87 2.51 -11.19
C LEU A 397 -0.50 2.56 -11.87
N VAL A 398 -0.19 3.73 -12.41
CA VAL A 398 1.03 4.00 -13.16
C VAL A 398 1.77 5.14 -12.47
N SER A 399 3.05 4.92 -12.18
CA SER A 399 3.94 5.95 -11.63
C SER A 399 4.74 6.61 -12.73
N HIS A 400 4.89 7.93 -12.63
CA HIS A 400 5.61 8.72 -13.60
C HIS A 400 6.85 9.40 -12.98
N PRO A 401 7.88 9.70 -13.80
CA PRO A 401 9.05 10.42 -13.34
C PRO A 401 8.77 11.91 -13.04
N ASP A 402 7.60 12.40 -13.43
CA ASP A 402 7.20 13.80 -13.39
C ASP A 402 6.41 14.18 -12.14
N ASN A 403 6.67 13.51 -11.00
CA ASN A 403 6.01 13.67 -9.68
C ASN A 403 4.53 13.30 -9.60
N THR A 404 3.98 12.67 -10.63
CA THR A 404 2.57 12.28 -10.65
C THR A 404 2.35 10.78 -10.72
N LEU A 405 1.12 10.39 -10.42
CA LEU A 405 0.59 9.06 -10.68
C LEU A 405 -0.59 9.17 -11.63
N THR A 406 -0.82 8.17 -12.46
CA THR A 406 -2.06 8.07 -13.25
C THR A 406 -2.79 6.78 -12.89
N LEU A 407 -4.04 6.93 -12.48
CA LEU A 407 -4.93 5.81 -12.19
C LEU A 407 -5.88 5.56 -13.36
N TYR A 408 -5.93 4.32 -13.80
CA TYR A 408 -6.89 3.83 -14.76
C TYR A 408 -7.81 2.81 -14.11
N LEU A 409 -9.09 2.81 -14.48
CA LEU A 409 -10.05 1.79 -14.07
C LEU A 409 -10.23 0.79 -15.22
N VAL A 410 -9.94 -0.47 -14.95
CA VAL A 410 -10.07 -1.56 -15.91
C VAL A 410 -11.40 -2.26 -15.67
N SER A 411 -12.31 -2.12 -16.63
CA SER A 411 -13.60 -2.82 -16.63
C SER A 411 -13.43 -4.11 -17.44
N SER A 412 -13.43 -5.24 -16.73
CA SER A 412 -13.36 -6.59 -17.31
C SER A 412 -14.71 -7.25 -17.07
N THR A 413 -15.46 -7.46 -18.15
CA THR A 413 -16.76 -8.15 -18.14
C THR A 413 -16.65 -9.48 -18.89
N THR A 414 -17.73 -10.25 -18.92
CA THR A 414 -17.78 -11.50 -19.70
C THR A 414 -17.41 -11.29 -21.15
N ASP A 415 -17.74 -10.12 -21.74
CA ASP A 415 -17.68 -9.88 -23.19
C ASP A 415 -16.82 -8.68 -23.61
N SER A 416 -16.50 -7.77 -22.68
CA SER A 416 -15.69 -6.58 -23.00
C SER A 416 -14.57 -6.34 -21.99
N LEU A 417 -13.46 -5.81 -22.49
CA LEU A 417 -12.33 -5.29 -21.72
C LEU A 417 -12.10 -3.84 -22.14
N SER A 418 -12.24 -2.91 -21.20
CA SER A 418 -12.02 -1.49 -21.45
C SER A 418 -11.22 -0.82 -20.33
N ILE A 419 -10.32 0.08 -20.70
CA ILE A 419 -9.58 0.94 -19.77
C ILE A 419 -10.21 2.34 -19.79
N SER A 420 -10.44 2.94 -18.63
CA SER A 420 -11.00 4.29 -18.51
C SER A 420 -10.03 5.37 -19.00
N ALA A 421 -10.53 6.59 -19.27
CA ALA A 421 -9.67 7.77 -19.34
C ALA A 421 -8.93 7.93 -17.99
N GLY A 422 -7.59 7.96 -18.03
CA GLY A 422 -6.76 8.00 -16.83
C GLY A 422 -7.03 9.23 -15.97
N SER A 423 -7.02 9.07 -14.65
CA SER A 423 -7.13 10.15 -13.67
C SER A 423 -5.78 10.42 -13.05
N ARG A 424 -5.27 11.63 -13.23
CA ARG A 424 -3.96 12.03 -12.72
C ARG A 424 -4.04 12.45 -11.25
N LEU A 425 -3.17 11.87 -10.43
CA LEU A 425 -3.05 12.13 -9.01
C LEU A 425 -1.80 12.98 -8.77
N TRP A 426 -2.01 14.10 -8.10
CA TRP A 426 -0.99 15.09 -7.79
C TRP A 426 -0.76 15.11 -6.29
N GLY A 427 0.51 15.20 -5.87
CA GLY A 427 0.83 15.27 -4.44
C GLY A 427 2.31 15.18 -4.16
N HIS A 428 3.05 14.33 -4.90
CA HIS A 428 4.49 14.24 -4.69
C HIS A 428 5.21 15.51 -5.13
N THR A 429 6.29 15.79 -4.42
CA THR A 429 7.19 16.92 -4.71
C THR A 429 8.34 16.53 -5.64
N SER A 430 8.57 15.23 -5.82
CA SER A 430 9.62 14.69 -6.71
C SER A 430 9.14 13.44 -7.46
N SER A 431 9.95 12.96 -8.42
CA SER A 431 9.69 11.75 -9.22
C SER A 431 9.20 10.59 -8.35
N VAL A 432 8.18 9.86 -8.79
CA VAL A 432 7.69 8.69 -8.06
C VAL A 432 8.52 7.46 -8.47
N SER A 433 9.15 6.80 -7.50
CA SER A 433 9.95 5.59 -7.76
C SER A 433 9.07 4.35 -7.88
N GLY A 434 8.06 4.24 -7.01
CA GLY A 434 7.16 3.11 -7.00
C GLY A 434 5.80 3.43 -6.42
N ALA A 435 4.80 2.68 -6.86
CA ALA A 435 3.48 2.70 -6.27
C ALA A 435 2.87 1.29 -6.29
N HIS A 436 2.18 0.94 -5.22
CA HIS A 436 1.46 -0.31 -5.10
C HIS A 436 0.01 -0.02 -4.76
N VAL A 437 -0.91 -0.71 -5.43
CA VAL A 437 -2.32 -0.72 -5.07
C VAL A 437 -2.60 -2.00 -4.30
N GLY A 438 -3.30 -1.88 -3.19
CA GLY A 438 -3.73 -3.02 -2.38
C GLY A 438 -5.16 -3.44 -2.71
N GLY A 439 -5.57 -4.60 -2.23
CA GLY A 439 -7.00 -4.89 -2.10
C GLY A 439 -7.65 -3.81 -1.24
N ARG A 440 -8.90 -3.43 -1.54
CA ARG A 440 -9.69 -2.40 -0.79
C ARG A 440 -9.49 -0.95 -1.21
N GLY A 441 -9.08 -0.69 -2.46
CA GLY A 441 -9.13 0.67 -3.04
C GLY A 441 -8.25 1.69 -2.34
N LYS A 442 -7.13 1.24 -1.74
CA LYS A 442 -6.06 2.11 -1.26
C LYS A 442 -4.83 1.91 -2.12
N ALA A 443 -4.03 2.95 -2.25
CA ALA A 443 -2.70 2.85 -2.84
C ALA A 443 -1.67 3.54 -1.98
N VAL A 444 -0.43 3.08 -2.08
CA VAL A 444 0.72 3.69 -1.43
C VAL A 444 1.77 3.96 -2.50
N SER A 445 2.42 5.11 -2.40
CA SER A 445 3.44 5.54 -3.35
C SER A 445 4.61 6.19 -2.63
N VAL A 446 5.80 6.05 -3.21
CA VAL A 446 7.05 6.57 -2.65
C VAL A 446 7.79 7.44 -3.66
N SER A 447 8.32 8.56 -3.18
CA SER A 447 9.21 9.43 -3.94
C SER A 447 10.55 8.75 -4.25
N LYS A 448 11.25 9.20 -5.28
CA LYS A 448 12.58 8.71 -5.67
C LYS A 448 13.63 8.92 -4.58
N ARG A 449 13.52 10.03 -3.85
CA ARG A 449 14.41 10.38 -2.73
C ARG A 449 14.06 9.65 -1.43
N GLY A 450 12.92 8.97 -1.37
CA GLY A 450 12.46 8.25 -0.19
C GLY A 450 12.07 9.13 1.01
N ASP A 451 11.98 10.44 0.81
CA ASP A 451 11.59 11.45 1.79
C ASP A 451 10.07 11.64 1.91
N GLU A 452 9.31 11.08 0.97
CA GLU A 452 7.88 11.27 0.86
C GLU A 452 7.16 9.96 0.54
N LEU A 453 6.40 9.48 1.53
CA LEU A 453 5.41 8.43 1.35
C LEU A 453 4.00 9.02 1.37
N ARG A 454 3.17 8.61 0.42
CA ARG A 454 1.76 9.02 0.36
C ARG A 454 0.83 7.84 0.27
N VAL A 455 -0.27 7.92 1.00
CA VAL A 455 -1.41 7.01 0.92
C VAL A 455 -2.52 7.70 0.14
N TRP A 456 -3.12 6.96 -0.78
CA TRP A 456 -4.20 7.41 -1.65
C TRP A 456 -5.47 6.61 -1.38
N GLU A 457 -6.59 7.31 -1.25
CA GLU A 457 -7.90 6.67 -1.25
C GLU A 457 -8.47 6.65 -2.66
N LEU A 458 -8.53 5.46 -3.28
CA LEU A 458 -9.04 5.25 -4.64
C LEU A 458 -10.57 4.99 -4.66
N GLU A 459 -11.19 4.81 -3.49
CA GLU A 459 -12.61 4.54 -3.36
C GLU A 459 -13.48 5.76 -3.67
N GLY A 460 -14.60 5.54 -4.38
CA GLY A 460 -15.62 6.57 -4.65
C GLY A 460 -15.77 6.99 -6.11
N GLY A 461 -15.08 6.34 -7.04
CA GLY A 461 -15.28 6.51 -8.48
C GLY A 461 -14.88 7.89 -9.00
N PHE A 462 -13.74 7.95 -9.69
CA PHE A 462 -13.19 9.18 -10.28
C PHE A 462 -14.02 9.80 -11.39
N SER A 463 -15.00 9.05 -11.93
CA SER A 463 -15.97 9.55 -12.91
C SER A 463 -16.98 10.53 -12.29
N SER A 464 -17.19 10.49 -10.98
CA SER A 464 -18.16 11.36 -10.28
C SER A 464 -17.64 12.79 -10.10
N LEU A 465 -18.54 13.77 -10.23
CA LEU A 465 -18.23 15.20 -10.02
C LEU A 465 -17.67 15.48 -8.61
N ALA A 466 -18.06 14.68 -7.62
CA ALA A 466 -17.57 14.75 -6.26
C ALA A 466 -16.11 14.28 -6.13
N ALA A 467 -15.72 13.21 -6.83
CA ALA A 467 -14.33 12.74 -6.85
C ALA A 467 -13.40 13.71 -7.58
N ARG A 468 -13.85 14.32 -8.69
CA ARG A 468 -13.09 15.39 -9.37
C ARG A 468 -12.87 16.61 -8.48
N LYS A 469 -13.87 17.00 -7.67
CA LYS A 469 -13.69 18.06 -6.67
C LYS A 469 -12.65 17.68 -5.61
N ARG A 470 -12.61 16.42 -5.15
CA ARG A 470 -11.57 16.00 -4.19
C ARG A 470 -10.17 15.94 -4.81
N LEU A 471 -10.05 15.50 -6.06
CA LEU A 471 -8.81 15.57 -6.82
C LEU A 471 -8.31 17.02 -6.92
N ALA A 472 -9.20 17.96 -7.21
CA ALA A 472 -8.86 19.38 -7.30
C ALA A 472 -8.47 20.01 -5.94
N VAL A 473 -9.01 19.49 -4.84
CA VAL A 473 -8.72 19.96 -3.47
C VAL A 473 -7.47 19.29 -2.88
N GLY A 474 -6.95 18.22 -3.48
CA GLY A 474 -5.79 17.46 -2.96
C GLY A 474 -6.10 16.53 -1.78
N ASP A 475 -7.38 16.43 -1.39
CA ASP A 475 -7.90 15.64 -0.26
C ASP A 475 -7.98 14.12 -0.55
N LEU A 476 -7.21 13.66 -1.53
CA LEU A 476 -7.08 12.25 -1.88
C LEU A 476 -5.80 11.61 -1.38
N SER A 477 -4.83 12.45 -0.99
CA SER A 477 -3.50 12.00 -0.63
C SER A 477 -3.18 12.43 0.79
N VAL A 478 -2.68 11.48 1.58
CA VAL A 478 -2.21 11.73 2.93
C VAL A 478 -0.72 11.42 2.95
N ARG A 479 0.10 12.43 3.28
CA ARG A 479 1.53 12.23 3.50
C ARG A 479 1.73 11.53 4.84
N LEU A 480 2.53 10.47 4.86
CA LEU A 480 2.87 9.81 6.11
C LEU A 480 3.82 10.68 6.93
N GLN A 481 3.49 10.82 8.20
CA GLN A 481 4.27 11.54 9.19
C GLN A 481 4.66 10.54 10.28
N PRO A 482 5.96 10.20 10.37
CA PRO A 482 6.49 9.42 11.49
C PRO A 482 6.19 10.14 12.80
N GLU A 483 5.58 9.47 13.78
CA GLU A 483 5.54 9.98 15.14
C GLU A 483 6.96 9.89 15.73
N THR A 484 7.64 11.03 15.83
CA THR A 484 8.86 11.15 16.63
C THR A 484 8.48 10.93 18.09
N LYS A 485 8.93 9.83 18.68
CA LYS A 485 8.80 9.61 20.13
C LYS A 485 9.59 10.70 20.86
N PRO A 486 8.96 11.55 21.68
CA PRO A 486 9.67 12.53 22.49
C PRO A 486 10.41 11.77 23.60
N GLY A 487 11.72 11.59 23.45
CA GLY A 487 12.55 10.82 24.40
C GLY A 487 13.83 10.22 23.83
N SER A 488 14.08 10.34 22.52
CA SER A 488 15.32 9.88 21.86
C SER A 488 16.24 11.03 21.42
N GLU A 489 16.17 12.18 22.09
CA GLU A 489 16.96 13.38 21.75
C GLU A 489 18.43 13.33 22.21
N LEU A 490 18.92 12.20 22.74
CA LEU A 490 20.33 12.04 23.09
C LEU A 490 21.16 11.21 22.09
N ASP A 491 20.54 10.65 21.04
CA ASP A 491 21.25 9.97 19.94
C ASP A 491 20.82 10.45 18.53
N THR A 492 20.07 11.56 18.43
CA THR A 492 19.56 12.10 17.14
C THR A 492 20.20 13.42 16.70
N ALA A 493 21.43 13.72 17.15
CA ALA A 493 22.20 14.85 16.62
C ALA A 493 22.86 14.58 15.23
N GLN A 494 22.46 13.52 14.51
CA GLN A 494 22.98 13.17 13.17
C GLN A 494 21.89 12.90 12.12
N ALA A 495 20.70 13.49 12.28
CA ALA A 495 19.69 13.54 11.23
C ALA A 495 19.19 14.98 11.07
N GLY A 496 19.99 15.80 10.39
CA GLY A 496 19.71 17.22 10.17
C GLY A 496 18.55 17.42 9.18
N LEU A 497 17.36 17.68 9.72
CA LEU A 497 16.27 18.35 9.03
C LEU A 497 15.71 19.42 9.95
N ASP A 498 16.42 20.54 10.02
CA ASP A 498 15.84 21.82 10.37
C ASP A 498 16.72 22.91 9.75
N LEU A 499 16.08 23.85 9.05
CA LEU A 499 16.42 25.28 8.92
C LEU A 499 15.84 25.82 7.60
N VAL A 500 14.60 26.30 7.65
CA VAL A 500 14.12 27.37 6.77
C VAL A 500 14.06 28.67 7.57
N ASN A 501 14.76 29.68 7.07
CA ASN A 501 14.65 31.11 7.35
C ASN A 501 14.81 31.63 8.79
N ARG A 502 16.01 32.16 9.06
CA ARG A 502 16.15 33.51 9.66
C ARG A 502 17.14 34.32 8.84
N GLY A 503 16.71 35.50 8.41
CA GLY A 503 17.48 36.40 7.55
C GLY A 503 18.54 37.24 8.27
N SER A 504 19.34 37.90 7.43
CA SER A 504 20.19 39.07 7.66
C SER A 504 21.38 38.96 8.62
N ASP A 505 22.57 38.95 8.03
CA ASP A 505 23.61 40.01 8.12
C ASP A 505 25.05 39.53 8.37
N ASN A 506 25.90 39.94 7.42
CA ASN A 506 27.31 40.35 7.52
C ASN A 506 28.46 39.32 7.68
N THR A 507 29.25 39.24 6.60
CA THR A 507 30.74 39.35 6.50
C THR A 507 31.59 38.36 7.32
N THR A 508 32.48 37.55 6.75
CA THR A 508 33.75 37.94 6.08
C THR A 508 34.42 36.71 5.45
N LEU A 509 35.27 36.97 4.45
CA LEU A 509 36.15 36.02 3.76
C LEU A 509 37.14 35.32 4.70
N SER A 510 37.38 34.03 4.46
CA SER A 510 38.75 33.49 4.25
C SER A 510 38.67 32.04 3.79
N GLY A 511 39.14 31.77 2.57
CA GLY A 511 39.27 30.42 2.03
C GLY A 511 40.45 29.68 2.62
N LEU A 512 40.27 28.36 2.80
CA LEU A 512 41.29 27.33 2.74
C LEU A 512 40.58 26.02 2.41
N ALA A 513 41.07 25.36 1.36
CA ALA A 513 40.51 24.16 0.75
C ALA A 513 40.18 23.07 1.79
N ARG A 514 38.90 22.70 1.86
CA ARG A 514 38.46 21.42 2.40
C ARG A 514 37.95 20.61 1.22
N VAL A 515 38.53 19.43 1.07
CA VAL A 515 38.09 18.37 0.18
C VAL A 515 36.59 18.16 0.43
N ASP A 516 35.81 18.29 -0.64
CA ASP A 516 34.37 17.99 -0.66
C ASP A 516 34.16 16.49 -0.38
N ASP A 517 34.08 16.12 0.90
CA ASP A 517 33.38 14.90 1.38
C ASP A 517 31.95 15.30 1.76
N ALA A 518 31.23 15.86 0.79
CA ALA A 518 29.82 16.19 0.86
C ALA A 518 29.02 15.32 -0.11
N ASP A 519 29.33 14.01 -0.18
CA ASP A 519 28.34 13.02 -0.58
C ASP A 519 27.34 12.88 0.56
N SER A 520 26.42 13.85 0.64
CA SER A 520 25.22 13.72 1.46
C SER A 520 24.46 12.49 0.96
N ASP A 521 24.45 11.42 1.76
CA ASP A 521 23.79 10.13 1.51
C ASP A 521 22.56 10.24 0.60
N GLU A 522 22.75 10.14 -0.73
CA GLU A 522 21.65 10.16 -1.67
C GLU A 522 20.96 8.80 -1.56
N LEU A 523 19.91 8.76 -0.72
CA LEU A 523 19.11 7.56 -0.48
C LEU A 523 18.39 7.16 -1.78
N THR A 524 18.95 6.19 -2.50
CA THR A 524 18.29 5.62 -3.68
C THR A 524 17.45 4.42 -3.28
N LEU A 525 16.13 4.57 -3.28
CA LEU A 525 15.23 3.42 -3.13
C LEU A 525 15.39 2.47 -4.32
N THR A 526 15.92 1.27 -4.08
CA THR A 526 15.98 0.22 -5.09
C THR A 526 14.58 -0.16 -5.53
N ARG A 527 14.25 0.17 -6.78
CA ARG A 527 13.03 -0.26 -7.49
C ARG A 527 11.68 0.18 -6.88
N GLY A 528 11.68 1.02 -5.84
CA GLY A 528 10.46 1.59 -5.25
C GLY A 528 9.48 0.53 -4.75
N TRP A 529 9.97 -0.61 -4.24
CA TRP A 529 9.10 -1.68 -3.78
C TRP A 529 8.32 -1.26 -2.53
N ILE A 530 7.01 -1.51 -2.54
CA ILE A 530 6.09 -1.19 -1.47
C ILE A 530 5.15 -2.38 -1.26
N GLY A 531 5.02 -2.82 -0.01
CA GLY A 531 3.98 -3.74 0.43
C GLY A 531 3.19 -3.13 1.58
N PHE A 532 1.89 -3.35 1.64
CA PHE A 532 1.09 -2.85 2.76
C PHE A 532 -0.12 -3.74 3.04
N ASP A 533 -0.58 -3.69 4.29
CA ASP A 533 -1.81 -4.32 4.75
C ASP A 533 -2.71 -3.30 5.47
N GLU A 534 -3.64 -3.74 6.33
CA GLU A 534 -4.48 -2.80 7.08
C GLU A 534 -3.76 -2.06 8.20
N GLU A 535 -2.69 -2.64 8.72
CA GLU A 535 -2.03 -2.22 9.96
C GLU A 535 -0.68 -1.56 9.68
N ASN A 536 -0.02 -1.93 8.60
CA ASN A 536 1.37 -1.61 8.31
C ASN A 536 1.58 -1.27 6.83
N VAL A 537 2.51 -0.36 6.59
CA VAL A 537 3.11 -0.10 5.28
C VAL A 537 4.59 -0.41 5.36
N VAL A 538 5.13 -1.07 4.35
CA VAL A 538 6.49 -1.58 4.32
C VAL A 538 7.18 -1.12 3.05
N VAL A 539 8.37 -0.55 3.20
CA VAL A 539 9.19 -0.04 2.10
C VAL A 539 10.59 -0.61 2.22
N LEU A 540 11.15 -1.07 1.11
CA LEU A 540 12.56 -1.47 1.05
C LEU A 540 13.41 -0.24 0.78
N LYS A 541 14.31 0.09 1.70
CA LYS A 541 15.25 1.22 1.64
C LYS A 541 16.66 0.69 1.40
N GLU A 542 17.36 1.29 0.44
CA GLU A 542 18.80 1.12 0.28
C GLU A 542 19.48 2.42 0.72
N GLN A 543 20.48 2.28 1.59
CA GLN A 543 21.32 3.37 2.07
C GLN A 543 22.54 3.50 1.15
N SER A 544 23.17 4.68 1.11
CA SER A 544 24.35 5.01 0.29
C SER A 544 25.51 3.99 0.40
N GLN A 545 25.66 3.34 1.56
CA GLN A 545 26.67 2.32 1.82
C GLN A 545 26.29 0.91 1.30
N GLY A 546 25.21 0.79 0.51
CA GLY A 546 24.66 -0.49 0.06
C GLY A 546 23.90 -1.25 1.15
N ARG A 547 23.71 -0.68 2.34
CA ARG A 547 22.90 -1.33 3.38
C ARG A 547 21.43 -1.35 2.97
N GLN A 548 20.81 -2.52 3.06
CA GLN A 548 19.38 -2.66 2.78
C GLN A 548 18.61 -2.86 4.08
N ALA A 549 17.60 -2.00 4.25
CA ALA A 549 16.76 -1.99 5.42
C ALA A 549 15.30 -1.88 5.02
N LEU A 550 14.45 -2.60 5.75
CA LEU A 550 13.02 -2.63 5.54
C LEU A 550 12.37 -1.72 6.58
N VAL A 551 11.76 -0.64 6.10
CA VAL A 551 11.10 0.36 6.93
C VAL A 551 9.63 0.00 7.05
N VAL A 552 9.20 -0.29 8.27
CA VAL A 552 7.82 -0.62 8.64
C VAL A 552 7.16 0.58 9.31
N TYR A 553 6.12 1.10 8.68
CA TYR A 553 5.22 2.14 9.19
C TYR A 553 3.99 1.46 9.78
N ASP A 554 3.88 1.46 11.11
CA ASP A 554 2.79 0.83 11.87
C ASP A 554 1.72 1.86 12.25
N PHE A 555 0.47 1.60 11.89
CA PHE A 555 -0.68 2.48 12.12
C PHE A 555 -1.54 2.07 13.33
N THR A 556 -1.14 1.05 14.10
CA THR A 556 -1.95 0.48 15.21
C THR A 556 -1.98 1.30 16.49
#